data_AF-A0A929V8F5-F1
#
_entry.id   AF-A0A929V8F5-F1
#
_cell.length_a   1.000
_cell.length_b   1.000
_cell.length_c   1.000
_cell.angle_alpha   90.00
_cell.angle_beta   90.00
_cell.angle_gamma   90.00
#
_symmetry.space_group_name_H-M   'P 1'
#
loop_
_entity.id
_entity.type
_entity.pdbx_description
1 polymer ?
#
loop_
_entity_poly.entity_id
_entity_poly.type
_entity_poly.pdbx_seq_one_letter_code
_entity_poly.pdbx_strand_id
1 'polypeptide(L)'
;MIAGLVVSGSLLTLPTVQAKNTVSDDYPLNDSVNWNQEPVWRDEFNGTSLDAESWNVRSGGWGANHVQSCYRNREENVNVKDGSLNLVGLYKPGEKCSGNEKSGNFTSGFVETKGKKFWTYGYIEARIKMPNNKSTWPAFWMSPNESAYGSWPRSGEIDIVETKGSNLDYAAADAHWGISPGYKKHAQGKKLPAGFKDTTQWHTYGVKWTEGKLEYYIDGVKFHTVSSFGWPNAANTPYGPFDKPFFLRLNLAIGGDYIDGNGSKWSNAYNALAEYPKSFPATMSIDYVRVYERRTAKEVNVPDNNLRTQLNKNLSTALSTVRKDDQKITDVELEKLTDLNLDAADNASEADKIHDLTGLEAAKNLKTLSLKNNSVFDLRVVSNIKSLKSINLTINR
;
A
#
# COMPACT_ATOMS: atom_id res chain seq x y z
N MET A 1 -27.59 37.23 -5.32
CA MET A 1 -27.60 35.90 -4.70
C MET A 1 -26.79 34.97 -5.58
N ILE A 2 -25.55 34.66 -5.18
CA ILE A 2 -24.67 33.73 -5.88
C ILE A 2 -24.70 32.45 -5.04
N ALA A 3 -25.32 31.41 -5.57
CA ALA A 3 -25.34 30.09 -4.94
C ALA A 3 -24.02 29.38 -5.27
N GLY A 4 -23.13 29.31 -4.28
CA GLY A 4 -21.93 28.48 -4.35
C GLY A 4 -22.33 27.01 -4.24
N LEU A 5 -22.10 26.26 -5.31
CA LEU A 5 -22.15 24.80 -5.27
C LEU A 5 -20.85 24.31 -4.63
N VAL A 6 -20.91 23.93 -3.36
CA VAL A 6 -19.85 23.13 -2.73
C VAL A 6 -20.01 21.71 -3.28
N VAL A 7 -19.15 21.34 -4.23
CA VAL A 7 -19.02 19.95 -4.66
C VAL A 7 -18.31 19.22 -3.53
N SER A 8 -19.12 18.65 -2.63
CA SER A 8 -18.65 17.70 -1.62
C SER A 8 -17.95 16.55 -2.34
N GLY A 9 -16.65 16.40 -2.07
CA GLY A 9 -15.83 15.33 -2.60
C GLY A 9 -16.52 13.99 -2.40
N SER A 10 -16.71 13.28 -3.51
CA SER A 10 -17.14 11.89 -3.50
C SER A 10 -16.13 11.09 -2.70
N LEU A 11 -16.49 10.74 -1.46
CA LEU A 11 -15.95 9.56 -0.82
C LEU A 11 -16.33 8.40 -1.75
N LEU A 12 -15.42 7.99 -2.62
CA LEU A 12 -15.52 6.72 -3.32
C LEU A 12 -15.42 5.64 -2.25
N THR A 13 -16.56 5.32 -1.67
CA THR A 13 -16.76 4.08 -0.94
C THR A 13 -16.35 2.97 -1.89
N LEU A 14 -15.32 2.21 -1.51
CA LEU A 14 -15.06 0.90 -2.07
C LEU A 14 -16.41 0.20 -2.25
N PRO A 15 -16.68 -0.51 -3.36
CA PRO A 15 -17.83 -1.39 -3.40
C PRO A 15 -17.67 -2.41 -2.27
N THR A 16 -18.35 -2.18 -1.15
CA THR A 16 -18.36 -3.04 0.05
C THR A 16 -19.14 -4.33 -0.18
N VAL A 17 -19.15 -4.83 -1.42
CA VAL A 17 -19.75 -6.10 -1.81
C VAL A 17 -18.78 -6.88 -2.72
N GLN A 18 -17.50 -6.91 -2.35
CA GLN A 18 -16.70 -8.11 -2.60
C GLN A 18 -16.81 -8.95 -1.33
N ALA A 19 -17.48 -10.09 -1.42
CA ALA A 19 -17.86 -10.91 -0.28
C ALA A 19 -16.70 -11.10 0.72
N LYS A 20 -17.03 -11.07 2.02
CA LYS A 20 -16.17 -11.35 3.19
C LYS A 20 -15.31 -12.64 3.12
N ASN A 21 -15.39 -13.42 2.04
CA ASN A 21 -14.66 -14.65 1.79
C ASN A 21 -13.62 -14.54 0.65
N THR A 22 -13.29 -13.33 0.16
CA THR A 22 -12.36 -13.16 -0.98
C THR A 22 -11.05 -12.46 -0.67
N VAL A 23 -10.92 -11.76 0.46
CA VAL A 23 -9.70 -11.03 0.85
C VAL A 23 -8.97 -11.81 1.96
N SER A 24 -7.64 -11.80 1.97
CA SER A 24 -6.87 -12.53 2.99
C SER A 24 -6.98 -11.87 4.37
N ASP A 25 -7.02 -12.67 5.44
CA ASP A 25 -7.10 -12.16 6.83
C ASP A 25 -5.92 -11.27 7.21
N ASP A 26 -4.76 -11.50 6.59
CA ASP A 26 -3.53 -10.76 6.84
C ASP A 26 -3.34 -9.54 5.90
N TYR A 27 -4.38 -9.22 5.12
CA TYR A 27 -4.47 -8.01 4.31
C TYR A 27 -4.43 -6.77 5.20
N PRO A 28 -3.46 -5.85 5.03
CA PRO A 28 -3.27 -4.71 5.94
C PRO A 28 -4.51 -3.85 6.17
N LEU A 29 -5.36 -3.64 5.16
CA LEU A 29 -6.55 -2.81 5.32
C LEU A 29 -7.68 -3.52 6.09
N ASN A 30 -7.58 -4.82 6.36
CA ASN A 30 -8.47 -5.52 7.29
C ASN A 30 -7.97 -5.49 8.74
N ASP A 31 -6.74 -5.02 8.98
CA ASP A 31 -6.07 -5.00 10.29
C ASP A 31 -5.91 -3.58 10.84
N SER A 32 -7.03 -2.95 11.21
CA SER A 32 -7.05 -1.60 11.81
C SER A 32 -6.34 -1.49 13.16
N VAL A 33 -6.04 -2.64 13.78
CA VAL A 33 -5.28 -2.72 15.04
C VAL A 33 -3.82 -2.39 14.77
N ASN A 34 -3.22 -3.00 13.75
CA ASN A 34 -1.78 -2.85 13.47
C ASN A 34 -1.46 -1.90 12.32
N TRP A 35 -2.45 -1.47 11.53
CA TRP A 35 -2.26 -0.64 10.34
C TRP A 35 -3.15 0.60 10.33
N ASN A 36 -2.59 1.71 9.88
CA ASN A 36 -3.37 2.91 9.58
C ASN A 36 -4.30 2.60 8.40
N GLN A 37 -5.59 2.90 8.58
CA GLN A 37 -6.62 2.69 7.54
C GLN A 37 -6.61 3.79 6.48
N GLU A 38 -6.10 4.97 6.84
CA GLU A 38 -5.81 6.05 5.90
C GLU A 38 -4.36 5.97 5.44
N PRO A 39 -4.08 6.16 4.13
CA PRO A 39 -2.72 6.15 3.63
C PRO A 39 -1.95 7.37 4.17
N VAL A 40 -0.69 7.16 4.55
CA VAL A 40 0.23 8.24 4.95
C VAL A 40 0.69 9.07 3.74
N TRP A 41 0.60 8.49 2.55
CA TRP A 41 0.80 9.18 1.28
C TRP A 41 -0.03 8.51 0.19
N ARG A 42 -0.58 9.32 -0.72
CA ARG A 42 -1.35 8.84 -1.88
C ARG A 42 -1.20 9.80 -3.05
N ASP A 43 -1.30 9.25 -4.25
CA ASP A 43 -1.60 9.99 -5.47
C ASP A 43 -2.82 9.33 -6.12
N GLU A 44 -3.91 10.08 -6.20
CA GLU A 44 -5.20 9.62 -6.75
C GLU A 44 -5.37 10.08 -8.21
N PHE A 45 -4.37 10.75 -8.79
CA PHE A 45 -4.36 11.21 -10.18
C PHE A 45 -5.64 11.97 -10.63
N ASN A 46 -6.31 12.65 -9.70
CA ASN A 46 -7.52 13.45 -9.94
C ASN A 46 -7.23 14.84 -10.54
N GLY A 47 -5.96 15.22 -10.64
CA GLY A 47 -5.52 16.47 -11.25
C GLY A 47 -5.54 16.44 -12.78
N THR A 48 -4.92 17.45 -13.40
CA THR A 48 -4.77 17.55 -14.86
C THR A 48 -3.35 17.27 -15.35
N SER A 49 -2.43 16.98 -14.43
CA SER A 49 -1.02 16.73 -14.71
C SER A 49 -0.41 15.85 -13.62
N LEU A 50 0.71 15.22 -13.94
CA LEU A 50 1.50 14.46 -12.96
C LEU A 50 2.02 15.39 -11.86
N ASP A 51 1.91 14.98 -10.60
CA ASP A 51 2.46 15.75 -9.48
C ASP A 51 3.99 15.76 -9.54
N ALA A 52 4.56 16.90 -9.90
CA ALA A 52 6.00 17.08 -10.00
C ALA A 52 6.71 17.05 -8.64
N GLU A 53 6.02 17.25 -7.52
CA GLU A 53 6.62 17.13 -6.19
C GLU A 53 6.76 15.67 -5.74
N SER A 54 5.99 14.76 -6.34
CA SER A 54 6.04 13.33 -6.05
C SER A 54 6.84 12.55 -7.09
N TRP A 55 6.74 12.91 -8.37
CA TRP A 55 7.23 12.08 -9.47
C TRP A 55 8.30 12.76 -10.33
N ASN A 56 9.26 11.96 -10.79
CA ASN A 56 10.18 12.28 -11.87
C ASN A 56 9.81 11.46 -13.10
N VAL A 57 9.85 12.06 -14.29
CA VAL A 57 9.68 11.33 -15.55
C VAL A 57 11.04 10.93 -16.09
N ARG A 58 11.27 9.63 -16.29
CA ARG A 58 12.52 9.13 -16.89
C ARG A 58 12.48 9.30 -18.40
N SER A 59 13.65 9.55 -18.98
CA SER A 59 13.83 9.65 -20.43
C SER A 59 15.04 8.83 -20.88
N GLY A 60 15.00 8.38 -22.13
CA GLY A 60 16.06 7.58 -22.74
C GLY A 60 15.79 6.07 -22.69
N GLY A 61 16.79 5.31 -23.11
CA GLY A 61 16.74 3.87 -23.19
C GLY A 61 16.78 3.21 -21.82
N TRP A 62 16.26 1.99 -21.74
CA TRP A 62 16.43 1.12 -20.57
C TRP A 62 17.45 0.04 -20.85
N GLY A 63 18.28 -0.28 -19.86
CA GLY A 63 19.37 -1.25 -19.97
C GLY A 63 18.95 -2.71 -19.87
N ALA A 64 17.64 -3.00 -19.73
CA ALA A 64 17.14 -4.37 -19.77
C ALA A 64 17.24 -4.95 -21.19
N ASN A 65 17.54 -6.25 -21.28
CA ASN A 65 17.87 -6.91 -22.54
C ASN A 65 16.74 -6.80 -23.57
N HIS A 66 17.11 -6.32 -24.76
CA HIS A 66 16.24 -6.19 -25.94
C HIS A 66 14.97 -5.35 -25.74
N VAL A 67 14.91 -4.51 -24.70
CA VAL A 67 13.83 -3.51 -24.59
C VAL A 67 13.96 -2.50 -25.73
N GLN A 68 12.86 -2.27 -26.42
CA GLN A 68 12.77 -1.45 -27.64
C GLN A 68 12.11 -0.09 -27.41
N SER A 69 11.50 0.16 -26.24
CA SER A 69 10.96 1.47 -25.89
C SER A 69 12.06 2.46 -25.51
N CYS A 70 11.94 3.68 -26.01
CA CYS A 70 12.62 4.85 -25.49
C CYS A 70 11.68 5.66 -24.61
N TYR A 71 12.02 5.86 -23.34
CA TYR A 71 11.18 6.65 -22.44
C TYR A 71 11.25 8.13 -22.78
N ARG A 72 10.12 8.81 -22.61
CA ARG A 72 9.94 10.22 -22.99
C ARG A 72 9.15 10.97 -21.93
N ASN A 73 9.65 12.16 -21.59
CA ASN A 73 8.88 13.17 -20.88
C ASN A 73 8.03 14.00 -21.87
N ARG A 74 7.00 13.38 -22.44
CA ARG A 74 6.02 14.00 -23.33
C ARG A 74 4.62 13.62 -22.86
N GLU A 75 3.66 14.53 -23.01
CA GLU A 75 2.26 14.27 -22.63
C GLU A 75 1.68 13.03 -23.32
N GLU A 76 2.08 12.77 -24.58
CA GLU A 76 1.64 11.59 -25.33
C GLU A 76 2.14 10.26 -24.74
N ASN A 77 3.13 10.27 -23.85
CA ASN A 77 3.71 9.09 -23.20
C ASN A 77 3.41 9.04 -21.69
N VAL A 78 3.25 10.19 -21.05
CA VAL A 78 2.95 10.34 -19.62
C VAL A 78 1.93 11.46 -19.46
N ASN A 79 0.71 11.11 -19.10
CA ASN A 79 -0.34 12.10 -18.82
C ASN A 79 -1.24 11.66 -17.68
N VAL A 80 -1.85 12.64 -17.03
CA VAL A 80 -2.94 12.42 -16.08
C VAL A 80 -4.23 12.87 -16.75
N LYS A 81 -5.11 11.90 -17.06
CA LYS A 81 -6.39 12.11 -17.75
C LYS A 81 -7.42 11.14 -17.20
N ASP A 82 -8.67 11.59 -17.13
CA ASP A 82 -9.83 10.81 -16.71
C ASP A 82 -9.65 10.12 -15.34
N GLY A 83 -9.03 10.82 -14.39
CA GLY A 83 -8.77 10.32 -13.03
C GLY A 83 -7.69 9.24 -12.95
N SER A 84 -6.76 9.19 -13.91
CA SER A 84 -5.70 8.19 -13.92
C SER A 84 -4.39 8.73 -14.49
N LEU A 85 -3.27 8.21 -13.99
CA LEU A 85 -1.98 8.29 -14.69
C LEU A 85 -1.95 7.28 -15.83
N ASN A 86 -1.62 7.73 -17.02
CA ASN A 86 -1.49 6.91 -18.21
C ASN A 86 -0.04 6.90 -18.70
N LEU A 87 0.58 5.73 -18.70
CA LEU A 87 1.85 5.47 -19.36
C LEU A 87 1.57 4.84 -20.71
N VAL A 88 1.85 5.59 -21.77
CA VAL A 88 1.40 5.27 -23.14
C VAL A 88 2.60 4.92 -24.02
N GLY A 89 2.60 3.68 -24.47
CA GLY A 89 3.49 3.14 -25.48
C GLY A 89 3.02 3.49 -26.88
N LEU A 90 3.92 4.00 -27.73
CA LEU A 90 3.62 4.42 -29.11
C LEU A 90 4.67 3.88 -30.07
N TYR A 91 4.23 3.50 -31.27
CA TYR A 91 5.12 3.32 -32.41
C TYR A 91 5.41 4.69 -33.07
N LYS A 92 6.69 5.06 -33.12
CA LYS A 92 7.21 6.33 -33.64
C LYS A 92 8.39 6.04 -34.57
N PRO A 93 8.14 5.63 -35.82
CA PRO A 93 9.20 5.26 -36.75
C PRO A 93 10.19 6.43 -36.96
N GLY A 94 11.49 6.15 -36.89
CA GLY A 94 12.56 7.12 -37.10
C GLY A 94 12.97 7.92 -35.85
N GLU A 95 12.30 7.71 -34.71
CA GLU A 95 12.71 8.32 -33.45
C GLU A 95 14.08 7.76 -33.01
N LYS A 96 14.89 8.58 -32.33
CA LYS A 96 16.24 8.21 -31.87
C LYS A 96 16.26 8.05 -30.35
N CYS A 97 17.00 7.10 -29.81
CA CYS A 97 17.09 6.91 -28.37
C CYS A 97 18.52 7.03 -27.84
N SER A 98 18.72 7.89 -26.84
CA SER A 98 19.96 7.95 -26.06
C SER A 98 19.97 6.86 -24.99
N GLY A 99 21.09 6.17 -24.80
CA GLY A 99 21.27 5.17 -23.73
C GLY A 99 20.80 3.75 -24.06
N ASN A 100 20.16 3.56 -25.22
CA ASN A 100 19.93 2.25 -25.84
C ASN A 100 19.74 2.50 -27.35
N GLU A 101 20.80 2.43 -28.14
CA GLU A 101 20.77 2.76 -29.58
C GLU A 101 19.89 1.79 -30.40
N LYS A 102 19.39 0.71 -29.78
CA LYS A 102 18.49 -0.28 -30.41
C LYS A 102 17.00 0.10 -30.34
N SER A 103 16.61 1.14 -29.57
CA SER A 103 15.22 1.41 -29.18
C SER A 103 14.55 2.62 -29.87
N GLY A 104 14.94 2.92 -31.11
CA GLY A 104 14.50 4.14 -31.80
C GLY A 104 13.00 4.23 -32.11
N ASN A 105 12.34 3.14 -32.53
CA ASN A 105 11.02 3.25 -33.14
C ASN A 105 9.83 3.15 -32.19
N PHE A 106 10.05 3.01 -30.89
CA PHE A 106 8.99 2.92 -29.91
C PHE A 106 9.25 3.91 -28.77
N THR A 107 8.22 4.61 -28.32
CA THR A 107 8.29 5.51 -27.15
C THR A 107 7.37 5.01 -26.06
N SER A 108 7.65 5.33 -24.80
CA SER A 108 6.77 4.96 -23.68
C SER A 108 6.95 5.87 -22.46
N GLY A 109 6.15 5.63 -21.42
CA GLY A 109 6.20 6.32 -20.13
C GLY A 109 6.93 5.52 -19.04
N PHE A 110 7.69 6.25 -18.20
CA PHE A 110 8.29 5.76 -16.96
C PHE A 110 8.32 6.90 -15.96
N VAL A 111 7.65 6.73 -14.82
CA VAL A 111 7.76 7.65 -13.66
C VAL A 111 8.39 6.98 -12.44
N GLU A 112 9.09 7.76 -11.62
CA GLU A 112 9.68 7.30 -10.35
C GLU A 112 9.62 8.36 -9.26
N THR A 113 9.48 7.95 -8.00
CA THR A 113 9.47 8.89 -6.85
C THR A 113 10.87 9.16 -6.26
N LYS A 114 11.93 8.77 -6.96
CA LYS A 114 13.33 8.83 -6.50
C LYS A 114 13.69 10.22 -5.96
N GLY A 115 14.26 10.27 -4.76
CA GLY A 115 14.67 11.52 -4.10
C GLY A 115 13.52 12.44 -3.68
N LYS A 116 12.26 12.04 -3.92
CA LYS A 116 11.05 12.81 -3.59
C LYS A 116 10.22 12.11 -2.52
N LYS A 117 9.82 10.87 -2.78
CA LYS A 117 9.06 10.02 -1.86
C LYS A 117 9.70 8.63 -1.80
N PHE A 118 9.98 8.15 -0.60
CA PHE A 118 10.57 6.85 -0.35
C PHE A 118 10.21 6.40 1.07
N TRP A 119 10.11 5.09 1.27
CA TRP A 119 9.66 4.49 2.53
C TRP A 119 10.56 3.32 2.90
N THR A 120 10.68 3.07 4.20
CA THR A 120 11.17 1.79 4.72
C THR A 120 10.00 1.12 5.40
N TYR A 121 9.63 -0.08 4.92
CA TYR A 121 8.44 -0.79 5.33
C TYR A 121 7.13 -0.06 4.97
N GLY A 122 6.01 -0.75 5.16
CA GLY A 122 4.68 -0.24 4.87
C GLY A 122 3.85 -1.24 4.07
N TYR A 123 2.63 -0.85 3.76
CA TYR A 123 1.81 -1.51 2.75
C TYR A 123 1.67 -0.54 1.59
N ILE A 124 2.16 -0.96 0.42
CA ILE A 124 2.18 -0.15 -0.79
C ILE A 124 1.27 -0.84 -1.79
N GLU A 125 0.29 -0.13 -2.31
CA GLU A 125 -0.58 -0.64 -3.38
C GLU A 125 -0.81 0.38 -4.49
N ALA A 126 -1.11 -0.14 -5.68
CA ALA A 126 -1.60 0.64 -6.80
C ALA A 126 -2.70 -0.14 -7.51
N ARG A 127 -3.72 0.59 -7.97
CA ARG A 127 -4.79 0.02 -8.79
C ARG A 127 -4.50 0.29 -10.26
N ILE A 128 -4.26 -0.77 -11.02
CA ILE A 128 -3.66 -0.71 -12.36
C ILE A 128 -4.49 -1.52 -13.35
N LYS A 129 -4.59 -1.01 -14.57
CA LYS A 129 -5.10 -1.70 -15.75
C LYS A 129 -3.99 -1.79 -16.80
N MET A 130 -3.67 -3.01 -17.23
CA MET A 130 -2.55 -3.27 -18.15
C MET A 130 -3.01 -3.24 -19.63
N PRO A 131 -2.11 -2.93 -20.58
CA PRO A 131 -2.44 -2.95 -22.01
C PRO A 131 -2.63 -4.36 -22.57
N ASN A 132 -3.54 -4.49 -23.54
CA ASN A 132 -3.71 -5.70 -24.36
C ASN A 132 -2.83 -5.68 -25.61
N ASN A 133 -1.51 -5.52 -25.45
CA ASN A 133 -0.55 -5.58 -26.55
C ASN A 133 0.46 -6.70 -26.29
N LYS A 134 0.62 -7.63 -27.25
CA LYS A 134 1.44 -8.83 -27.06
C LYS A 134 2.90 -8.54 -26.67
N SER A 135 3.44 -7.38 -27.03
CA SER A 135 4.83 -7.02 -26.81
C SER A 135 5.04 -5.95 -25.73
N THR A 136 4.12 -5.82 -24.78
CA THR A 136 4.31 -4.92 -23.62
C THR A 136 4.75 -5.66 -22.37
N TRP A 137 5.61 -5.00 -21.59
CA TRP A 137 6.06 -5.39 -20.25
C TRP A 137 5.80 -4.23 -19.27
N PRO A 138 4.58 -4.14 -18.71
CA PRO A 138 4.23 -3.22 -17.64
C PRO A 138 4.81 -3.67 -16.29
N ALA A 139 5.23 -2.71 -15.46
CA ALA A 139 5.74 -2.99 -14.13
C ALA A 139 5.37 -1.90 -13.10
N PHE A 140 5.06 -2.34 -11.89
CA PHE A 140 5.01 -1.54 -10.67
C PHE A 140 5.98 -2.15 -9.66
N TRP A 141 7.00 -1.39 -9.29
CA TRP A 141 8.16 -1.92 -8.56
C TRP A 141 8.83 -0.82 -7.76
N MET A 142 9.85 -1.21 -7.00
CA MET A 142 10.56 -0.34 -6.08
C MET A 142 12.06 -0.57 -6.18
N SER A 143 12.82 0.51 -6.01
CA SER A 143 14.28 0.47 -5.92
C SER A 143 14.77 1.22 -4.70
N PRO A 144 15.96 0.88 -4.18
CA PRO A 144 16.55 1.58 -3.05
C PRO A 144 16.82 3.04 -3.43
N ASN A 145 16.41 3.98 -2.58
CA ASN A 145 16.63 5.42 -2.79
C ASN A 145 18.13 5.75 -2.83
N GLU A 146 18.91 5.04 -2.04
CA GLU A 146 20.38 5.09 -2.04
C GLU A 146 20.95 3.69 -2.23
N SER A 147 22.06 3.56 -2.94
CA SER A 147 22.78 2.29 -3.09
C SER A 147 23.61 1.94 -1.83
N ALA A 148 22.94 1.85 -0.68
CA ALA A 148 23.55 1.66 0.64
C ALA A 148 24.47 0.44 0.74
N TYR A 149 24.21 -0.60 -0.07
CA TYR A 149 25.00 -1.82 -0.10
C TYR A 149 25.77 -2.00 -1.41
N GLY A 150 25.79 -0.98 -2.28
CA GLY A 150 26.40 -1.01 -3.62
C GLY A 150 25.38 -1.19 -4.75
N SER A 151 25.89 -1.32 -5.97
CA SER A 151 25.08 -1.45 -7.19
C SER A 151 24.16 -2.68 -7.15
N TRP A 152 23.08 -2.64 -7.94
CA TRP A 152 22.18 -3.79 -8.12
C TRP A 152 22.97 -5.09 -8.38
N PRO A 153 22.58 -6.23 -7.78
CA PRO A 153 21.40 -6.44 -6.94
C PRO A 153 21.64 -6.17 -5.44
N ARG A 154 22.80 -5.61 -5.08
CA ARG A 154 23.25 -5.56 -3.67
C ARG A 154 22.34 -4.76 -2.77
N SER A 155 21.78 -3.67 -3.28
CA SER A 155 20.86 -2.81 -2.54
C SER A 155 19.39 -3.19 -2.71
N GLY A 156 19.08 -4.29 -3.40
CA GLY A 156 17.74 -4.84 -3.51
C GLY A 156 16.88 -4.25 -4.64
N GLU A 157 15.79 -4.96 -4.94
CA GLU A 157 14.69 -4.59 -5.85
C GLU A 157 13.43 -5.31 -5.37
N ILE A 158 12.29 -4.63 -5.36
CA ILE A 158 10.99 -5.21 -5.00
C ILE A 158 10.04 -5.00 -6.17
N ASP A 159 9.68 -6.06 -6.87
CA ASP A 159 8.74 -6.02 -7.97
C ASP A 159 7.36 -6.39 -7.44
N ILE A 160 6.51 -5.37 -7.26
CA ILE A 160 5.15 -5.55 -6.70
C ILE A 160 4.29 -6.29 -7.73
N VAL A 161 4.38 -5.87 -8.98
CA VAL A 161 3.86 -6.63 -10.12
C VAL A 161 4.64 -6.34 -11.39
N GLU A 162 4.95 -7.38 -12.12
CA GLU A 162 5.33 -7.38 -13.52
C GLU A 162 4.34 -8.24 -14.31
N THR A 163 3.93 -7.76 -15.48
CA THR A 163 3.05 -8.51 -16.39
C THR A 163 3.65 -8.59 -17.78
N LYS A 164 3.04 -9.42 -18.64
CA LYS A 164 3.42 -9.51 -20.05
C LYS A 164 2.17 -9.55 -20.90
N GLY A 165 2.07 -8.65 -21.87
CA GLY A 165 0.87 -8.62 -22.71
C GLY A 165 0.73 -9.82 -23.65
N SER A 166 1.78 -10.65 -23.78
CA SER A 166 1.69 -11.93 -24.50
C SER A 166 0.77 -12.94 -23.79
N ASN A 167 0.68 -12.87 -22.46
CA ASN A 167 -0.18 -13.69 -21.61
C ASN A 167 -0.92 -12.82 -20.58
N LEU A 168 -2.19 -12.52 -20.85
CA LEU A 168 -3.01 -11.65 -20.01
C LEU A 168 -3.36 -12.28 -18.65
N ASP A 169 -3.22 -13.61 -18.52
CA ASP A 169 -3.36 -14.37 -17.28
C ASP A 169 -2.00 -14.59 -16.58
N TYR A 170 -1.10 -13.60 -16.68
CA TYR A 170 0.19 -13.60 -16.03
C TYR A 170 0.44 -12.29 -15.29
N ALA A 171 0.67 -12.42 -13.98
CA ALA A 171 1.22 -11.38 -13.13
C ALA A 171 2.21 -12.04 -12.16
N ALA A 172 3.38 -11.43 -12.01
CA ALA A 172 4.44 -11.93 -11.14
C ALA A 172 4.88 -10.85 -10.16
N ALA A 173 5.08 -11.25 -8.91
CA ALA A 173 5.84 -10.47 -7.94
C ALA A 173 7.22 -11.10 -7.78
N ASP A 174 8.25 -10.30 -7.58
CA ASP A 174 9.61 -10.77 -7.35
C ASP A 174 10.33 -9.86 -6.33
N ALA A 175 11.44 -10.35 -5.83
CA ALA A 175 12.40 -9.57 -5.08
C ALA A 175 13.79 -9.98 -5.54
N HIS A 176 14.67 -9.04 -5.86
CA HIS A 176 16.05 -9.33 -6.24
C HIS A 176 17.04 -8.85 -5.18
N TRP A 177 18.01 -9.69 -4.82
CA TRP A 177 19.09 -9.33 -3.89
C TRP A 177 20.36 -10.15 -4.18
N GLY A 178 21.45 -9.92 -3.46
CA GLY A 178 22.67 -10.74 -3.56
C GLY A 178 23.94 -9.90 -3.45
N ILE A 179 25.11 -10.48 -3.74
CA ILE A 179 26.41 -9.79 -3.57
C ILE A 179 26.97 -9.18 -4.86
N SER A 180 26.47 -9.61 -6.02
CA SER A 180 26.79 -9.08 -7.35
C SER A 180 25.83 -9.65 -8.42
N PRO A 181 25.79 -9.12 -9.65
CA PRO A 181 24.92 -9.64 -10.71
C PRO A 181 25.10 -11.15 -11.00
N GLY A 182 26.32 -11.67 -10.91
CA GLY A 182 26.61 -13.10 -11.13
C GLY A 182 26.21 -14.00 -9.94
N TYR A 183 25.99 -13.42 -8.77
CA TYR A 183 25.60 -14.12 -7.54
C TYR A 183 24.30 -13.54 -6.97
N LYS A 184 23.39 -13.15 -7.88
CA LYS A 184 22.07 -12.66 -7.51
C LYS A 184 21.17 -13.81 -7.07
N LYS A 185 20.25 -13.48 -6.18
CA LYS A 185 19.11 -14.29 -5.75
C LYS A 185 17.84 -13.55 -6.12
N HIS A 186 16.80 -14.32 -6.33
CA HIS A 186 15.46 -13.77 -6.48
C HIS A 186 14.42 -14.79 -6.05
N ALA A 187 13.19 -14.33 -5.82
CA ALA A 187 12.10 -15.16 -5.35
C ALA A 187 10.79 -14.71 -6.01
N GLN A 188 10.50 -15.29 -7.17
CA GLN A 188 9.31 -14.96 -7.95
C GLN A 188 8.08 -15.75 -7.51
N GLY A 189 6.95 -15.08 -7.35
CA GLY A 189 5.63 -15.66 -7.21
C GLY A 189 4.75 -15.29 -8.40
N LYS A 190 4.07 -16.27 -8.99
CA LYS A 190 3.23 -16.09 -10.19
C LYS A 190 1.95 -16.93 -10.19
N LYS A 191 1.62 -17.53 -9.04
CA LYS A 191 0.39 -18.32 -8.87
C LYS A 191 -0.73 -17.35 -8.52
N LEU A 192 -1.57 -17.04 -9.51
CA LEU A 192 -2.61 -16.03 -9.36
C LEU A 192 -3.72 -16.50 -8.40
N PRO A 193 -4.34 -15.58 -7.64
CA PRO A 193 -5.49 -15.90 -6.81
C PRO A 193 -6.65 -16.52 -7.61
N ALA A 194 -7.45 -17.34 -6.93
CA ALA A 194 -8.68 -17.85 -7.51
C ALA A 194 -9.62 -16.71 -7.89
N GLY A 195 -10.18 -16.75 -9.11
CA GLY A 195 -11.08 -15.71 -9.60
C GLY A 195 -10.39 -14.48 -10.19
N PHE A 196 -9.05 -14.46 -10.26
CA PHE A 196 -8.31 -13.45 -11.03
C PHE A 196 -8.89 -13.30 -12.43
N LYS A 197 -9.14 -12.06 -12.83
CA LYS A 197 -9.50 -11.69 -14.20
C LYS A 197 -8.24 -11.30 -14.93
N ASP A 198 -8.26 -11.36 -16.25
CA ASP A 198 -7.07 -11.00 -17.02
C ASP A 198 -6.59 -9.57 -16.69
N THR A 199 -5.30 -9.34 -16.89
CA THR A 199 -4.59 -8.08 -16.54
C THR A 199 -5.13 -6.83 -17.23
N THR A 200 -6.02 -6.95 -18.22
CA THR A 200 -6.66 -5.80 -18.89
C THR A 200 -7.87 -5.26 -18.11
N GLN A 201 -8.28 -5.96 -17.05
CA GLN A 201 -9.19 -5.42 -16.04
C GLN A 201 -8.42 -4.62 -14.99
N TRP A 202 -9.15 -3.82 -14.22
CA TRP A 202 -8.56 -3.12 -13.08
C TRP A 202 -8.31 -4.09 -11.93
N HIS A 203 -7.07 -4.14 -11.46
CA HIS A 203 -6.66 -4.92 -10.30
C HIS A 203 -5.87 -4.06 -9.33
N THR A 204 -5.98 -4.36 -8.03
CA THR A 204 -5.13 -3.75 -7.00
C THR A 204 -3.94 -4.67 -6.76
N TYR A 205 -2.73 -4.17 -7.00
CA TYR A 205 -1.48 -4.87 -6.76
C TYR A 205 -0.76 -4.23 -5.59
N GLY A 206 -0.34 -5.01 -4.60
CA GLY A 206 0.33 -4.45 -3.44
C GLY A 206 1.31 -5.36 -2.74
N VAL A 207 2.20 -4.75 -1.96
CA VAL A 207 3.18 -5.42 -1.12
C VAL A 207 3.09 -4.90 0.30
N LYS A 208 2.96 -5.83 1.25
CA LYS A 208 3.17 -5.59 2.67
C LYS A 208 4.63 -5.89 2.97
N TRP A 209 5.38 -4.83 3.18
CA TRP A 209 6.78 -4.87 3.49
C TRP A 209 6.98 -4.60 4.98
N THR A 210 7.54 -5.59 5.66
CA THR A 210 7.93 -5.51 7.07
C THR A 210 9.36 -5.99 7.21
N GLU A 211 9.97 -5.79 8.37
CA GLU A 211 11.31 -6.29 8.65
C GLU A 211 11.41 -7.80 8.34
N GLY A 212 12.33 -8.15 7.42
CA GLY A 212 12.58 -9.54 7.04
C GLY A 212 11.48 -10.22 6.22
N LYS A 213 10.43 -9.51 5.79
CA LYS A 213 9.32 -10.13 5.07
C LYS A 213 8.63 -9.21 4.05
N LEU A 214 8.40 -9.75 2.86
CA LEU A 214 7.56 -9.19 1.80
C LEU A 214 6.38 -10.13 1.55
N GLU A 215 5.15 -9.62 1.66
CA GLU A 215 3.93 -10.36 1.35
C GLU A 215 3.20 -9.63 0.22
N TYR A 216 2.90 -10.32 -0.88
CA TYR A 216 2.34 -9.69 -2.08
C TYR A 216 0.89 -10.09 -2.27
N TYR A 217 0.09 -9.13 -2.72
CA TYR A 217 -1.36 -9.21 -2.81
C TYR A 217 -1.84 -8.80 -4.21
N ILE A 218 -2.86 -9.50 -4.71
CA ILE A 218 -3.67 -9.07 -5.84
C ILE A 218 -5.12 -9.04 -5.36
N ASP A 219 -5.79 -7.89 -5.51
CA ASP A 219 -7.16 -7.65 -5.05
C ASP A 219 -7.38 -8.03 -3.56
N GLY A 220 -6.38 -7.73 -2.73
CA GLY A 220 -6.38 -8.07 -1.30
C GLY A 220 -6.15 -9.56 -0.98
N VAL A 221 -5.89 -10.40 -1.99
CA VAL A 221 -5.57 -11.83 -1.79
C VAL A 221 -4.07 -12.02 -1.83
N LYS A 222 -3.49 -12.53 -0.73
CA LYS A 222 -2.07 -12.87 -0.69
C LYS A 222 -1.78 -14.03 -1.63
N PHE A 223 -0.79 -13.86 -2.51
CA PHE A 223 -0.41 -14.88 -3.49
C PHE A 223 1.07 -15.26 -3.45
N HIS A 224 1.89 -14.46 -2.76
CA HIS A 224 3.32 -14.72 -2.63
C HIS A 224 3.89 -14.19 -1.32
N THR A 225 4.97 -14.80 -0.84
CA THR A 225 5.69 -14.37 0.36
C THR A 225 7.18 -14.65 0.21
N VAL A 226 8.00 -13.68 0.60
CA VAL A 226 9.45 -13.81 0.69
C VAL A 226 9.87 -13.43 2.11
N SER A 227 10.49 -14.35 2.84
CA SER A 227 10.83 -14.16 4.27
C SER A 227 12.24 -14.60 4.64
N SER A 228 13.09 -14.86 3.64
CA SER A 228 14.48 -15.24 3.84
C SER A 228 15.36 -14.45 2.87
N PHE A 229 15.94 -13.37 3.38
CA PHE A 229 16.93 -12.56 2.68
C PHE A 229 18.36 -12.94 3.08
N GLY A 230 18.50 -14.01 3.86
CA GLY A 230 19.75 -14.46 4.47
C GLY A 230 20.82 -14.91 3.48
N TRP A 231 21.95 -15.35 4.05
CA TRP A 231 23.24 -15.50 3.37
C TRP A 231 23.24 -16.34 2.07
N PRO A 232 24.04 -15.94 1.06
CA PRO A 232 24.82 -14.70 0.99
C PRO A 232 23.98 -13.49 0.55
N ASN A 233 24.06 -12.39 1.30
CA ASN A 233 23.53 -11.07 0.94
C ASN A 233 24.60 -9.99 1.14
N ALA A 234 24.39 -8.80 0.56
CA ALA A 234 25.37 -7.70 0.66
C ALA A 234 25.26 -6.86 1.94
N ALA A 235 24.19 -7.04 2.72
CA ALA A 235 23.89 -6.20 3.87
C ALA A 235 24.56 -6.67 5.17
N ASN A 236 25.09 -7.90 5.22
CA ASN A 236 25.59 -8.55 6.44
C ASN A 236 24.58 -8.56 7.60
N THR A 237 23.30 -8.31 7.32
CA THR A 237 22.16 -8.42 8.24
C THR A 237 21.23 -9.52 7.75
N PRO A 238 20.43 -10.16 8.63
CA PRO A 238 19.47 -11.19 8.20
C PRO A 238 18.34 -10.66 7.31
N TYR A 239 18.10 -9.34 7.31
CA TYR A 239 16.95 -8.71 6.66
C TYR A 239 17.28 -7.75 5.52
N GLY A 240 18.56 -7.42 5.34
CA GLY A 240 18.98 -6.61 4.21
C GLY A 240 18.98 -7.42 2.90
N PRO A 241 18.82 -6.75 1.74
CA PRO A 241 18.90 -5.30 1.58
C PRO A 241 17.57 -4.55 1.75
N PHE A 242 16.50 -5.24 2.15
CA PHE A 242 15.16 -4.66 2.30
C PHE A 242 14.94 -4.01 3.67
N ASP A 243 15.99 -3.35 4.19
CA ASP A 243 16.05 -2.62 5.46
C ASP A 243 16.48 -1.15 5.26
N LYS A 244 16.40 -0.67 4.02
CA LYS A 244 16.70 0.72 3.62
C LYS A 244 15.50 1.34 2.91
N PRO A 245 15.43 2.68 2.77
CA PRO A 245 14.32 3.31 2.07
C PRO A 245 14.30 3.01 0.57
N PHE A 246 13.13 2.69 0.04
CA PHE A 246 12.88 2.43 -1.38
C PHE A 246 11.89 3.44 -1.95
N PHE A 247 12.10 3.85 -3.19
CA PHE A 247 11.18 4.68 -3.97
C PHE A 247 10.40 3.85 -4.99
N LEU A 248 9.26 4.36 -5.44
CA LEU A 248 8.35 3.68 -6.36
C LEU A 248 8.72 3.94 -7.82
N ARG A 249 8.42 2.97 -8.67
CA ARG A 249 8.61 3.02 -10.11
C ARG A 249 7.40 2.44 -10.82
N LEU A 250 6.93 3.14 -11.85
CA LEU A 250 5.90 2.68 -12.76
C LEU A 250 6.42 2.87 -14.18
N ASN A 251 6.44 1.81 -14.98
CA ASN A 251 6.85 1.90 -16.37
C ASN A 251 6.10 0.91 -17.26
N LEU A 252 6.02 1.27 -18.54
CA LEU A 252 5.55 0.39 -19.60
C LEU A 252 6.70 0.15 -20.57
N ALA A 253 7.42 -0.97 -20.45
CA ALA A 253 8.40 -1.36 -21.45
C ALA A 253 7.71 -1.95 -22.70
N ILE A 254 8.36 -1.78 -23.86
CA ILE A 254 7.94 -2.39 -25.14
C ILE A 254 9.08 -3.29 -25.62
N GLY A 255 8.75 -4.54 -25.94
CA GLY A 255 9.71 -5.60 -26.21
C GLY A 255 10.54 -5.99 -24.99
N GLY A 256 11.52 -6.85 -25.21
CA GLY A 256 12.45 -7.32 -24.20
C GLY A 256 12.31 -8.79 -23.83
N ASP A 257 13.40 -9.35 -23.32
CA ASP A 257 13.53 -10.79 -23.08
C ASP A 257 12.59 -11.31 -21.98
N TYR A 258 12.09 -10.43 -21.09
CA TYR A 258 11.17 -10.82 -20.02
C TYR A 258 9.86 -11.42 -20.54
N ILE A 259 9.37 -10.92 -21.68
CA ILE A 259 8.04 -11.27 -22.20
C ILE A 259 7.93 -12.78 -22.41
N ASP A 260 8.76 -13.37 -23.28
CA ASP A 260 8.74 -14.83 -23.51
C ASP A 260 10.14 -15.42 -23.75
N GLY A 261 11.20 -14.72 -23.30
CA GLY A 261 12.59 -15.11 -23.51
C GLY A 261 13.22 -14.46 -24.74
N ASN A 262 14.56 -14.52 -24.80
CA ASN A 262 15.35 -13.99 -25.91
C ASN A 262 14.97 -14.68 -27.23
N GLY A 263 14.71 -13.89 -28.27
CA GLY A 263 14.34 -14.37 -29.60
C GLY A 263 12.90 -14.87 -29.72
N SER A 264 12.11 -14.83 -28.65
CA SER A 264 10.70 -15.19 -28.71
C SER A 264 9.91 -14.22 -29.58
N LYS A 265 8.82 -14.70 -30.18
CA LYS A 265 7.95 -13.91 -31.08
C LYS A 265 7.57 -12.56 -30.48
N TRP A 266 7.16 -12.54 -29.21
CA TRP A 266 6.61 -11.34 -28.59
C TRP A 266 7.65 -10.46 -27.88
N SER A 267 8.89 -10.94 -27.68
CA SER A 267 10.01 -10.10 -27.22
C SER A 267 10.39 -9.00 -28.22
N ASN A 268 10.00 -9.13 -29.49
CA ASN A 268 10.19 -8.14 -30.53
C ASN A 268 8.85 -7.50 -30.95
N ALA A 269 8.65 -6.23 -30.59
CA ALA A 269 7.44 -5.45 -30.82
C ALA A 269 7.09 -5.22 -32.29
N TYR A 270 8.04 -5.36 -33.23
CA TYR A 270 7.69 -5.34 -34.65
C TYR A 270 6.78 -6.51 -35.04
N ASN A 271 6.85 -7.65 -34.34
CA ASN A 271 5.95 -8.77 -34.61
C ASN A 271 4.52 -8.46 -34.17
N ALA A 272 4.34 -7.82 -33.00
CA ALA A 272 3.03 -7.35 -32.57
C ALA A 272 2.47 -6.28 -33.52
N LEU A 273 3.30 -5.36 -34.01
CA LEU A 273 2.89 -4.36 -34.99
C LEU A 273 2.50 -4.98 -36.34
N ALA A 274 3.24 -5.97 -36.83
CA ALA A 274 2.98 -6.62 -38.11
C ALA A 274 1.68 -7.45 -38.07
N GLU A 275 1.45 -8.19 -36.98
CA GLU A 275 0.27 -9.05 -36.84
C GLU A 275 -0.97 -8.28 -36.37
N TYR A 276 -0.77 -7.25 -35.55
CA TYR A 276 -1.83 -6.39 -35.03
C TYR A 276 -1.47 -4.90 -35.27
N PRO A 277 -1.71 -4.37 -36.49
CA PRO A 277 -1.31 -3.00 -36.85
C PRO A 277 -1.91 -1.88 -35.99
N LYS A 278 -3.00 -2.17 -35.27
CA LYS A 278 -3.67 -1.24 -34.34
C LYS A 278 -3.34 -1.49 -32.86
N SER A 279 -2.30 -2.29 -32.58
CA SER A 279 -1.90 -2.64 -31.21
C SER A 279 -1.25 -1.48 -30.44
N PHE A 280 -0.88 -0.38 -31.13
CA PHE A 280 -0.45 0.88 -30.52
C PHE A 280 -1.47 1.99 -30.86
N PRO A 281 -1.74 2.95 -29.95
CA PRO A 281 -1.17 3.12 -28.61
C PRO A 281 -1.51 1.96 -27.65
N ALA A 282 -0.54 1.59 -26.81
CA ALA A 282 -0.73 0.66 -25.71
C ALA A 282 -0.61 1.41 -24.39
N THR A 283 -1.61 1.33 -23.51
CA THR A 283 -1.66 2.13 -22.29
C THR A 283 -1.70 1.27 -21.04
N MET A 284 -0.78 1.55 -20.10
CA MET A 284 -0.89 1.15 -18.70
C MET A 284 -1.54 2.32 -17.95
N SER A 285 -2.72 2.09 -17.38
CA SER A 285 -3.47 3.11 -16.62
C SER A 285 -3.38 2.80 -15.13
N ILE A 286 -3.12 3.81 -14.31
CA ILE A 286 -3.02 3.72 -12.86
C ILE A 286 -4.06 4.67 -12.26
N ASP A 287 -5.01 4.11 -11.52
CA ASP A 287 -6.12 4.83 -10.86
C ASP A 287 -5.61 5.56 -9.61
N TYR A 288 -4.83 4.86 -8.79
CA TYR A 288 -4.15 5.45 -7.64
C TYR A 288 -2.88 4.70 -7.28
N VAL A 289 -2.03 5.36 -6.48
CA VAL A 289 -0.96 4.74 -5.69
C VAL A 289 -1.14 5.18 -4.23
N ARG A 290 -1.12 4.23 -3.30
CA ARG A 290 -1.30 4.48 -1.86
C ARG A 290 -0.23 3.77 -1.05
N VAL A 291 0.24 4.46 -0.02
CA VAL A 291 1.21 3.94 0.95
C VAL A 291 0.62 4.08 2.35
N TYR A 292 0.58 2.96 3.06
CA TYR A 292 0.10 2.83 4.42
C TYR A 292 1.25 2.43 5.32
N GLU A 293 1.22 2.88 6.57
CA GLU A 293 2.18 2.51 7.59
C GLU A 293 1.53 1.72 8.70
N ARG A 294 2.36 0.95 9.42
CA ARG A 294 1.94 0.35 10.66
C ARG A 294 1.50 1.44 11.62
N ARG A 295 0.39 1.20 12.31
CA ARG A 295 -0.11 2.11 13.31
C ARG A 295 0.87 2.16 14.49
N THR A 296 1.29 3.36 14.86
CA THR A 296 1.99 3.59 16.12
C THR A 296 0.95 3.86 17.20
N ALA A 297 0.98 3.07 18.27
CA ALA A 297 0.10 3.29 19.43
C ALA A 297 0.38 4.66 20.05
N LYS A 298 -0.68 5.43 20.29
CA LYS A 298 -0.61 6.76 20.89
C LYS A 298 -1.04 6.68 22.34
N GLU A 299 -0.26 7.29 23.24
CA GLU A 299 -0.66 7.45 24.62
C GLU A 299 -1.94 8.30 24.69
N VAL A 300 -2.92 7.81 25.43
CA VAL A 300 -4.21 8.45 25.65
C VAL A 300 -4.15 9.18 26.99
N ASN A 301 -4.56 10.44 26.97
CA ASN A 301 -4.70 11.23 28.18
C ASN A 301 -5.94 10.77 28.95
N VAL A 302 -5.75 10.26 30.17
CA VAL A 302 -6.84 9.82 31.08
C VAL A 302 -6.69 10.56 32.42
N PRO A 303 -7.13 11.81 32.53
CA PRO A 303 -6.83 12.66 33.68
C PRO A 303 -7.44 12.16 35.00
N ASP A 304 -8.55 11.43 34.94
CA ASP A 304 -9.18 10.82 36.12
C ASP A 304 -8.44 9.53 36.55
N ASN A 305 -7.91 9.54 37.77
CA ASN A 305 -7.13 8.42 38.31
C ASN A 305 -7.99 7.17 38.55
N ASN A 306 -9.26 7.34 38.92
CA ASN A 306 -10.17 6.22 39.17
C ASN A 306 -10.53 5.56 37.83
N LEU A 307 -10.78 6.35 36.79
CA LEU A 307 -10.97 5.85 35.43
C LEU A 307 -9.74 5.10 34.94
N ARG A 308 -8.55 5.71 35.06
CA ARG A 308 -7.29 5.08 34.64
C ARG A 308 -7.06 3.74 35.33
N THR A 309 -7.30 3.69 36.64
CA THR A 309 -7.20 2.47 37.45
C THR A 309 -8.15 1.38 36.93
N GLN A 310 -9.43 1.71 36.73
CA GLN A 310 -10.42 0.74 36.26
C GLN A 310 -10.14 0.29 34.82
N LEU A 311 -9.69 1.18 33.95
CA LEU A 311 -9.27 0.83 32.60
C LEU A 311 -8.06 -0.12 32.63
N ASN A 312 -7.06 0.14 33.46
CA ASN A 312 -5.91 -0.77 33.58
C ASN A 312 -6.30 -2.15 34.10
N LYS A 313 -7.27 -2.25 35.01
CA LYS A 313 -7.83 -3.54 35.45
C LYS A 313 -8.54 -4.28 34.33
N ASN A 314 -9.42 -3.60 33.59
CA ASN A 314 -10.13 -4.21 32.45
C ASN A 314 -9.17 -4.61 31.32
N LEU A 315 -8.16 -3.78 31.03
CA LEU A 315 -7.11 -4.07 30.05
C LEU A 315 -6.20 -5.21 30.49
N SER A 316 -5.93 -5.37 31.80
CA SER A 316 -5.18 -6.51 32.33
C SER A 316 -5.85 -7.82 31.92
N THR A 317 -7.18 -7.90 32.06
CA THR A 317 -7.98 -9.05 31.60
C THR A 317 -7.99 -9.17 30.08
N ALA A 318 -8.34 -8.09 29.36
CA ALA A 318 -8.49 -8.12 27.90
C ALA A 318 -7.20 -8.47 27.15
N LEU A 319 -6.05 -8.08 27.71
CA LEU A 319 -4.73 -8.32 27.12
C LEU A 319 -4.02 -9.54 27.71
N SER A 320 -4.57 -10.17 28.76
CA SER A 320 -3.89 -11.22 29.54
C SER A 320 -2.50 -10.78 30.04
N THR A 321 -2.42 -9.57 30.62
CA THR A 321 -1.16 -8.98 31.13
C THR A 321 -1.34 -8.41 32.53
N VAL A 322 -0.27 -8.32 33.33
CA VAL A 322 -0.33 -7.62 34.62
C VAL A 322 -0.06 -6.13 34.39
N ARG A 323 -0.96 -5.26 34.85
CA ARG A 323 -0.85 -3.80 34.69
C ARG A 323 -0.89 -3.12 36.05
N LYS A 324 -0.16 -2.00 36.18
CA LYS A 324 -0.30 -1.11 37.34
C LYS A 324 -1.51 -0.20 37.17
N ASP A 325 -2.09 0.23 38.28
CA ASP A 325 -3.27 1.10 38.30
C ASP A 325 -3.00 2.44 37.57
N ASP A 326 -1.79 2.99 37.70
CA ASP A 326 -1.37 4.26 37.11
C ASP A 326 -0.70 4.13 35.72
N GLN A 327 -0.64 2.91 35.17
CA GLN A 327 0.06 2.66 33.92
C GLN A 327 -0.52 3.50 32.77
N LYS A 328 0.36 4.04 31.92
CA LYS A 328 -0.02 4.74 30.69
C LYS A 328 -0.80 3.80 29.78
N ILE A 329 -1.85 4.34 29.16
CA ILE A 329 -2.78 3.59 28.30
C ILE A 329 -2.65 4.13 26.88
N THR A 330 -2.73 3.26 25.89
CA THR A 330 -2.72 3.63 24.48
C THR A 330 -4.07 3.45 23.81
N ASP A 331 -4.25 4.12 22.67
CA ASP A 331 -5.45 4.03 21.85
C ASP A 331 -5.69 2.60 21.33
N VAL A 332 -4.63 1.89 20.92
CA VAL A 332 -4.70 0.49 20.47
C VAL A 332 -5.15 -0.46 21.58
N GLU A 333 -4.75 -0.19 22.84
CA GLU A 333 -5.20 -0.97 23.99
C GLU A 333 -6.69 -0.75 24.26
N LEU A 334 -7.16 0.50 24.27
CA LEU A 334 -8.57 0.83 24.51
C LEU A 334 -9.51 0.25 23.45
N GLU A 335 -9.06 0.12 22.20
CA GLU A 335 -9.82 -0.53 21.14
C GLU A 335 -10.07 -2.03 21.38
N LYS A 336 -9.39 -2.66 22.36
CA LYS A 336 -9.66 -4.05 22.77
C LYS A 336 -10.86 -4.19 23.71
N LEU A 337 -11.34 -3.09 24.27
CA LEU A 337 -12.50 -3.08 25.16
C LEU A 337 -13.78 -3.01 24.32
N THR A 338 -14.60 -4.07 24.37
CA THR A 338 -15.91 -4.10 23.72
C THR A 338 -17.05 -3.89 24.71
N ASP A 339 -16.86 -4.28 25.96
CA ASP A 339 -17.85 -4.18 27.02
C ASP A 339 -17.12 -3.73 28.27
N LEU A 340 -17.54 -2.61 28.85
CA LEU A 340 -16.81 -1.96 29.91
C LEU A 340 -17.72 -1.68 31.10
N ASN A 341 -17.42 -2.35 32.21
CA ASN A 341 -18.05 -2.10 33.49
C ASN A 341 -17.12 -1.23 34.35
N LEU A 342 -17.56 -0.01 34.66
CA LEU A 342 -16.87 0.96 35.52
C LEU A 342 -17.72 1.30 36.76
N ASP A 343 -18.63 0.42 37.17
CA ASP A 343 -19.51 0.64 38.31
C ASP A 343 -18.70 0.89 39.58
N ALA A 344 -19.05 1.96 40.30
CA ALA A 344 -18.55 2.17 41.65
C ALA A 344 -19.32 1.28 42.64
N ALA A 345 -18.66 0.83 43.71
CA ALA A 345 -19.34 0.09 44.79
C ALA A 345 -20.46 0.94 45.39
N ASP A 346 -21.56 0.33 45.84
CA ASP A 346 -22.74 1.06 46.34
C ASP A 346 -22.42 1.98 47.55
N ASN A 347 -21.35 1.68 48.29
CA ASN A 347 -20.83 2.47 49.42
C ASN A 347 -19.57 3.30 49.09
N ALA A 348 -19.22 3.48 47.81
CA ALA A 348 -18.06 4.25 47.39
C ALA A 348 -18.15 5.71 47.86
N SER A 349 -17.04 6.24 48.39
CA SER A 349 -16.95 7.66 48.71
C SER A 349 -16.84 8.49 47.43
N GLU A 350 -17.12 9.80 47.49
CA GLU A 350 -16.95 10.68 46.33
C GLU A 350 -15.52 10.63 45.77
N ALA A 351 -14.49 10.45 46.62
CA ALA A 351 -13.10 10.35 46.17
C ALA A 351 -12.81 9.09 45.32
N ASP A 352 -13.63 8.05 45.44
CA ASP A 352 -13.47 6.77 44.73
C ASP A 352 -14.25 6.70 43.40
N LYS A 353 -15.08 7.73 43.13
CA LYS A 353 -15.92 7.79 41.93
C LYS A 353 -15.17 8.36 40.73
N ILE A 354 -15.60 7.95 39.54
CA ILE A 354 -15.16 8.54 38.27
C ILE A 354 -15.96 9.81 38.02
N HIS A 355 -15.26 10.87 37.61
CA HIS A 355 -15.83 12.18 37.30
C HIS A 355 -15.62 12.59 35.84
N ASP A 356 -14.46 12.24 35.29
CA ASP A 356 -14.05 12.62 33.94
C ASP A 356 -13.80 11.37 33.09
N LEU A 357 -14.49 11.30 31.95
CA LEU A 357 -14.39 10.21 30.98
C LEU A 357 -13.37 10.48 29.86
N THR A 358 -12.63 11.59 29.93
CA THR A 358 -11.59 11.94 28.96
C THR A 358 -10.62 10.78 28.74
N GLY A 359 -10.37 10.46 27.47
CA GLY A 359 -9.58 9.34 26.99
C GLY A 359 -10.44 8.15 26.53
N LEU A 360 -11.67 8.01 27.03
CA LEU A 360 -12.53 6.89 26.67
C LEU A 360 -13.03 6.97 25.22
N GLU A 361 -12.97 8.15 24.57
CA GLU A 361 -13.25 8.32 23.14
C GLU A 361 -12.36 7.43 22.23
N ALA A 362 -11.20 7.01 22.73
CA ALA A 362 -10.30 6.11 22.01
C ALA A 362 -10.78 4.65 21.98
N ALA A 363 -11.75 4.25 22.82
CA ALA A 363 -12.34 2.91 22.84
C ALA A 363 -13.35 2.71 21.71
N LYS A 364 -12.90 2.80 20.45
CA LYS A 364 -13.77 2.85 19.25
C LYS A 364 -14.64 1.61 19.00
N ASN A 365 -14.32 0.49 19.66
CA ASN A 365 -15.05 -0.76 19.55
C ASN A 365 -15.99 -1.02 20.73
N LEU A 366 -16.10 -0.07 21.67
CA LEU A 366 -16.92 -0.18 22.85
C LEU A 366 -18.41 -0.23 22.47
N LYS A 367 -19.11 -1.27 22.92
CA LYS A 367 -20.51 -1.56 22.64
C LYS A 367 -21.39 -1.30 23.86
N THR A 368 -20.90 -1.58 25.05
CA THR A 368 -21.63 -1.37 26.30
C THR A 368 -20.75 -0.67 27.32
N LEU A 369 -21.33 0.28 28.06
CA LEU A 369 -20.65 1.03 29.12
C LEU A 369 -21.54 1.10 30.36
N SER A 370 -21.05 0.64 31.51
CA SER A 370 -21.72 0.80 32.80
C SER A 370 -20.96 1.77 33.69
N LEU A 371 -21.66 2.78 34.21
CA LEU A 371 -21.15 3.85 35.07
C LEU A 371 -22.02 3.98 36.33
N LYS A 372 -22.57 2.86 36.82
CA LYS A 372 -23.45 2.86 37.99
C LYS A 372 -22.73 3.48 39.18
N ASN A 373 -23.45 4.30 39.94
CA ASN A 373 -22.97 4.95 41.18
C ASN A 373 -21.70 5.82 41.05
N ASN A 374 -21.37 6.31 39.85
CA ASN A 374 -20.31 7.29 39.63
C ASN A 374 -20.84 8.74 39.65
N SER A 375 -19.96 9.73 39.46
CA SER A 375 -20.31 11.15 39.43
C SER A 375 -19.86 11.80 38.13
N VAL A 376 -20.40 11.28 37.02
CA VAL A 376 -20.03 11.67 35.66
C VAL A 376 -21.08 12.62 35.10
N PHE A 377 -20.67 13.85 34.81
CA PHE A 377 -21.58 14.91 34.33
C PHE A 377 -21.47 15.17 32.83
N ASP A 378 -20.41 14.69 32.17
CA ASP A 378 -20.14 14.91 30.75
C ASP A 378 -19.95 13.60 29.98
N LEU A 379 -20.88 13.30 29.09
CA LEU A 379 -20.85 12.13 28.21
C LEU A 379 -20.42 12.46 26.78
N ARG A 380 -20.06 13.71 26.47
CA ARG A 380 -19.66 14.13 25.10
C ARG A 380 -18.45 13.36 24.60
N VAL A 381 -17.55 12.97 25.49
CA VAL A 381 -16.36 12.16 25.13
C VAL A 381 -16.75 10.79 24.55
N VAL A 382 -17.82 10.17 25.05
CA VAL A 382 -18.29 8.87 24.53
C VAL A 382 -19.33 8.99 23.42
N SER A 383 -19.86 10.18 23.13
CA SER A 383 -20.95 10.37 22.15
C SER A 383 -20.54 10.07 20.71
N ASN A 384 -19.23 10.12 20.41
CA ASN A 384 -18.70 9.84 19.07
C ASN A 384 -18.33 8.37 18.84
N ILE A 385 -18.47 7.52 19.87
CA ILE A 385 -18.22 6.08 19.75
C ILE A 385 -19.39 5.41 19.04
N LYS A 386 -19.30 5.29 17.71
CA LYS A 386 -20.38 4.78 16.86
C LYS A 386 -20.82 3.34 17.18
N SER A 387 -19.95 2.55 17.79
CA SER A 387 -20.25 1.17 18.19
C SER A 387 -21.07 1.07 19.48
N LEU A 388 -21.13 2.15 20.28
CA LEU A 388 -21.73 2.14 21.60
C LEU A 388 -23.26 2.06 21.49
N LYS A 389 -23.83 1.00 22.08
CA LYS A 389 -25.26 0.66 21.98
C LYS A 389 -26.02 0.93 23.27
N SER A 390 -25.36 0.87 24.42
CA SER A 390 -25.99 1.09 25.71
C SER A 390 -25.03 1.73 26.71
N ILE A 391 -25.59 2.61 27.55
CA ILE A 391 -24.92 3.21 28.69
C ILE A 391 -25.83 3.04 29.92
N ASN A 392 -25.30 2.47 30.99
CA ASN A 392 -26.00 2.38 32.28
C ASN A 392 -25.51 3.51 33.22
N LEU A 393 -26.41 4.41 33.57
CA LEU A 393 -26.17 5.55 34.46
C LEU A 393 -26.93 5.44 35.79
N THR A 394 -27.33 4.23 36.18
CA THR A 394 -28.13 4.02 37.39
C THR A 394 -27.41 4.57 38.62
N ILE A 395 -28.05 5.51 39.34
CA ILE A 395 -27.50 6.16 40.55
C ILE A 395 -26.24 6.99 40.25
N ASN A 396 -25.99 7.35 38.98
CA ASN A 396 -24.96 8.34 38.66
C ASN A 396 -25.43 9.73 39.13
N ARG A 397 -24.61 10.46 39.87
CA ARG A 397 -25.02 11.68 40.59
C ARG A 397 -24.11 12.87 40.39
#